data_AF-A0A1H1HCG9-F1
#
_entry.id   AF-A0A1H1HCG9-F1
#
_cell.length_a   1.000
_cell.length_b   1.000
_cell.length_c   1.000
_cell.angle_alpha   90.00
_cell.angle_beta   90.00
_cell.angle_gamma   90.00
#
_symmetry.space_group_name_H-M   'P 1'
#
loop_
_entity.id
_entity.type
_entity.pdbx_description
1 polymer ?
#
loop_
_entity_poly.entity_id
_entity_poly.type
_entity_poly.pdbx_seq_one_letter_code
_entity_poly.pdbx_strand_id
1 'polypeptide(L)'
;MSEAILYAIDAPQMKDADAAADFVEKWQDSKDAPTARIATFFVRLLQTWPEDGSKGVVWHEDFQHNRPAGSMLEMTFELSEFDAERLQHLRAIAKHHGVHVFDPEGHVLYLADGSEAGVPAMAAPEPGAPTQCESGVRFDGVYESKMDKSWSYLCFTADGKVLWQSIGGRFPARAVMDTFIAGDAFVVKGTYKPGENAFSARLKAAFGAFKMEGALKDDGLHVHSERTNGRYPYDAVYTFLPL
;
A
#
# COMPACT_ATOMS: atom_id res chain seq x y z
N MET A 1 -19.20 3.96 -5.91
CA MET A 1 -19.05 4.58 -4.57
C MET A 1 -17.59 4.41 -4.17
N SER A 2 -17.11 5.16 -3.18
CA SER A 2 -15.73 5.10 -2.71
C SER A 2 -15.72 4.41 -1.31
N GLU A 3 -14.72 3.61 -0.95
CA GLU A 3 -14.60 2.55 0.07
C GLU A 3 -13.13 2.38 0.49
N ALA A 4 -12.93 2.24 1.79
CA ALA A 4 -11.78 1.77 2.56
C ALA A 4 -11.65 0.24 2.63
N ILE A 5 -10.55 -0.42 2.26
CA ILE A 5 -10.28 -1.81 2.70
C ILE A 5 -9.23 -1.77 3.80
N LEU A 6 -9.40 -2.63 4.81
CA LEU A 6 -8.47 -2.84 5.89
C LEU A 6 -8.34 -4.34 6.20
N TYR A 7 -7.17 -4.73 6.68
CA TYR A 7 -6.87 -6.07 7.18
C TYR A 7 -6.68 -6.03 8.69
N ALA A 8 -7.39 -6.89 9.42
CA ALA A 8 -7.10 -7.23 10.80
C ALA A 8 -6.29 -8.53 10.85
N ILE A 9 -5.13 -8.51 11.52
CA ILE A 9 -4.17 -9.61 11.51
C ILE A 9 -3.85 -10.10 12.93
N ASP A 10 -3.98 -11.42 13.15
CA ASP A 10 -3.54 -12.11 14.36
C ASP A 10 -2.11 -12.67 14.19
N ALA A 11 -1.15 -11.75 14.25
CA ALA A 11 0.28 -12.05 14.13
C ALA A 11 1.09 -11.08 15.03
N PRO A 12 1.01 -11.19 16.36
CA PRO A 12 1.56 -10.23 17.32
C PRO A 12 3.08 -9.99 17.20
N GLN A 13 3.80 -10.88 16.51
CA GLN A 13 5.21 -10.76 16.22
C GLN A 13 5.54 -9.76 15.10
N MET A 14 4.54 -9.33 14.33
CA MET A 14 4.67 -8.40 13.22
C MET A 14 4.90 -6.99 13.75
N LYS A 15 5.91 -6.29 13.22
CA LYS A 15 6.33 -4.99 13.75
C LYS A 15 6.29 -3.85 12.73
N ASP A 16 6.16 -4.18 11.45
CA ASP A 16 6.24 -3.23 10.35
C ASP A 16 5.27 -3.61 9.23
N ALA A 17 5.05 -2.64 8.34
CA ALA A 17 4.16 -2.79 7.20
C ALA A 17 4.66 -3.81 6.16
N ASP A 18 5.99 -3.99 6.04
CA ASP A 18 6.56 -4.94 5.09
C ASP A 18 6.19 -6.38 5.48
N ALA A 19 6.34 -6.73 6.75
CA ALA A 19 5.93 -8.01 7.32
C ALA A 19 4.41 -8.21 7.25
N ALA A 20 3.62 -7.14 7.38
CA ALA A 20 2.17 -7.17 7.23
C ALA A 20 1.74 -7.52 5.81
N ALA A 21 2.31 -6.85 4.82
CA ALA A 21 2.02 -7.11 3.42
C ALA A 21 2.39 -8.55 3.02
N ASP A 22 3.56 -9.05 3.45
CA ASP A 22 3.97 -10.44 3.18
C ASP A 22 3.00 -11.45 3.83
N PHE A 23 2.45 -11.10 5.00
CA PHE A 23 1.45 -11.91 5.67
C PHE A 23 0.13 -11.93 4.89
N VAL A 24 -0.37 -10.76 4.47
CA VAL A 24 -1.61 -10.65 3.70
C VAL A 24 -1.50 -11.46 2.40
N GLU A 25 -0.40 -11.31 1.65
CA GLU A 25 -0.19 -12.04 0.40
C GLU A 25 -0.28 -13.56 0.61
N LYS A 26 0.29 -14.05 1.70
CA LYS A 26 0.30 -15.48 2.05
C LYS A 26 -1.08 -16.00 2.50
N TRP A 27 -1.88 -15.18 3.17
CA TRP A 27 -3.07 -15.63 3.91
C TRP A 27 -4.41 -15.16 3.33
N GLN A 28 -4.43 -14.23 2.37
CA GLN A 28 -5.66 -13.69 1.76
C GLN A 28 -6.59 -14.73 1.14
N ASP A 29 -6.05 -15.84 0.63
CA ASP A 29 -6.85 -16.91 0.01
C ASP A 29 -7.07 -18.10 0.96
N SER A 30 -6.74 -17.96 2.25
CA SER A 30 -6.89 -19.04 3.22
C SER A 30 -8.35 -19.41 3.42
N LYS A 31 -8.62 -20.72 3.54
CA LYS A 31 -9.94 -21.28 3.86
C LYS A 31 -9.98 -21.88 5.26
N ASP A 32 -8.95 -21.62 6.07
CA ASP A 32 -8.86 -22.13 7.41
C ASP A 32 -9.90 -21.50 8.32
N ALA A 33 -10.28 -22.22 9.37
CA ALA A 33 -11.14 -21.67 10.41
C ALA A 33 -10.46 -20.45 11.08
N PRO A 34 -11.23 -19.43 11.49
CA PRO A 34 -10.66 -18.27 12.14
C PRO A 34 -9.99 -18.60 13.46
N THR A 35 -8.92 -17.89 13.79
CA THR A 35 -8.39 -17.89 15.15
C THR A 35 -9.42 -17.29 16.11
N ALA A 36 -9.30 -17.65 17.40
CA ALA A 36 -10.17 -17.11 18.45
C ALA A 36 -10.11 -15.58 18.54
N ARG A 37 -8.94 -14.96 18.28
CA ARG A 37 -8.82 -13.50 18.29
C ARG A 37 -9.54 -12.85 17.13
N ILE A 38 -9.35 -13.36 15.91
CA ILE A 38 -10.07 -12.84 14.74
C ILE A 38 -11.59 -13.02 14.91
N ALA A 39 -12.04 -14.19 15.38
CA ALA A 39 -13.45 -14.44 15.60
C ALA A 39 -14.08 -13.49 16.64
N THR A 40 -13.39 -13.24 17.76
CA THR A 40 -13.89 -12.33 18.80
C THR A 40 -13.83 -10.86 18.40
N PHE A 41 -12.77 -10.46 17.69
CA PHE A 41 -12.66 -9.13 17.08
C PHE A 41 -13.81 -8.87 16.10
N PHE A 42 -14.09 -9.82 15.20
CA PHE A 42 -15.16 -9.72 14.22
C PHE A 42 -16.54 -9.54 14.88
N VAL A 43 -16.85 -10.32 15.92
CA VAL A 43 -18.10 -10.16 16.68
C VAL A 43 -18.21 -8.75 17.28
N ARG A 44 -17.11 -8.22 17.83
CA ARG A 44 -17.11 -6.87 18.42
C ARG A 44 -17.26 -5.77 17.37
N LEU A 45 -16.64 -5.97 16.21
CA LEU A 45 -16.76 -5.07 15.06
C LEU A 45 -18.23 -4.94 14.64
N LEU A 46 -18.93 -6.06 14.42
CA LEU A 46 -20.34 -6.08 14.01
C LEU A 46 -21.30 -5.51 15.05
N GLN A 47 -20.98 -5.60 16.35
CA GLN A 47 -21.77 -4.94 17.40
C GLN A 47 -21.67 -3.40 17.34
N THR A 48 -20.52 -2.91 16.85
CA THR A 48 -20.22 -1.49 16.74
C THR A 48 -20.74 -0.94 15.42
N TRP A 49 -20.49 -1.67 14.32
CA TRP A 49 -20.90 -1.34 12.95
C TRP A 49 -21.55 -2.57 12.29
N PRO A 50 -22.88 -2.70 12.40
CA PRO A 50 -23.61 -3.83 11.85
C PRO A 50 -23.75 -3.73 10.32
N GLU A 51 -23.91 -4.89 9.68
CA GLU A 51 -24.12 -4.99 8.22
C GLU A 51 -25.40 -4.29 7.75
N ASP A 52 -26.40 -4.17 8.63
CA ASP A 52 -27.67 -3.50 8.33
C ASP A 52 -27.57 -1.96 8.30
N GLY A 53 -26.39 -1.40 8.57
CA GLY A 53 -26.12 0.03 8.54
C GLY A 53 -26.73 0.82 9.69
N SER A 54 -27.38 0.17 10.66
CA SER A 54 -28.09 0.85 11.74
C SER A 54 -27.20 1.70 12.65
N LYS A 55 -25.88 1.49 12.61
CA LYS A 55 -24.86 2.29 13.34
C LYS A 55 -23.67 2.68 12.46
N GLY A 56 -23.87 2.77 11.15
CA GLY A 56 -22.81 2.84 10.13
C GLY A 56 -22.60 1.49 9.46
N VAL A 57 -22.13 1.49 8.22
CA VAL A 57 -22.04 0.27 7.39
C VAL A 57 -20.60 -0.24 7.35
N VAL A 58 -20.45 -1.56 7.54
CA VAL A 58 -19.27 -2.30 7.11
C VAL A 58 -19.77 -3.26 6.04
N TRP A 59 -19.29 -3.10 4.82
CA TRP A 59 -19.67 -3.95 3.71
C TRP A 59 -18.75 -5.17 3.66
N HIS A 60 -19.35 -6.29 3.26
CA HIS A 60 -18.66 -7.51 2.89
C HIS A 60 -19.02 -7.80 1.42
N GLU A 61 -18.54 -6.99 0.47
CA GLU A 61 -18.97 -7.14 -0.94
C GLU A 61 -18.40 -8.39 -1.62
N ASP A 62 -19.30 -9.29 -2.05
CA ASP A 62 -19.09 -10.44 -2.94
C ASP A 62 -18.13 -11.56 -2.46
N PHE A 63 -18.64 -12.50 -1.64
CA PHE A 63 -17.77 -13.47 -0.96
C PHE A 63 -18.22 -14.94 -0.91
N GLN A 64 -17.51 -15.77 -1.67
CA GLN A 64 -17.20 -17.16 -1.29
C GLN A 64 -15.95 -17.27 -0.37
N HIS A 65 -15.31 -16.14 0.01
CA HIS A 65 -14.02 -16.12 0.72
C HIS A 65 -13.99 -15.37 2.08
N ASN A 66 -15.02 -14.61 2.49
CA ASN A 66 -14.96 -13.78 3.73
C ASN A 66 -15.94 -14.23 4.83
N ARG A 67 -15.65 -15.38 5.43
CA ARG A 67 -15.74 -15.41 6.90
C ARG A 67 -14.36 -15.04 7.42
N PRO A 68 -14.23 -14.48 8.65
CA PRO A 68 -12.93 -14.47 9.30
C PRO A 68 -12.27 -15.84 9.09
N ALA A 69 -11.08 -15.87 8.50
CA ALA A 69 -10.44 -17.08 8.01
C ALA A 69 -8.98 -17.10 8.44
N GLY A 70 -8.55 -18.23 9.00
CA GLY A 70 -7.25 -18.36 9.63
C GLY A 70 -6.96 -17.18 10.58
N SER A 71 -5.81 -16.55 10.37
CA SER A 71 -5.32 -15.43 11.18
C SER A 71 -5.63 -14.05 10.61
N MET A 72 -6.56 -13.91 9.66
CA MET A 72 -6.84 -12.64 9.00
C MET A 72 -8.33 -12.37 8.81
N LEU A 73 -8.70 -11.08 8.81
CA LEU A 73 -10.01 -10.58 8.41
C LEU A 73 -9.83 -9.36 7.50
N GLU A 74 -10.46 -9.38 6.33
CA GLU A 74 -10.60 -8.21 5.45
C GLU A 74 -11.91 -7.46 5.81
N MET A 75 -11.85 -6.14 5.84
CA MET A 75 -12.95 -5.24 6.20
C MET A 75 -13.09 -4.15 5.15
N THR A 76 -14.31 -3.90 4.66
CA THR A 76 -14.58 -2.83 3.70
C THR A 76 -15.52 -1.78 4.32
N PHE A 77 -15.14 -0.52 4.22
CA PHE A 77 -15.89 0.64 4.75
C PHE A 77 -16.22 1.58 3.61
N GLU A 78 -17.32 2.32 3.61
CA GLU A 78 -17.48 3.43 2.68
C GLU A 78 -16.55 4.59 3.03
N LEU A 79 -15.85 5.19 2.05
CA LEU A 79 -14.91 6.30 2.28
C LEU A 79 -15.60 7.53 2.85
N SER A 80 -16.86 7.77 2.51
CA SER A 80 -17.67 8.85 3.10
C SER A 80 -17.95 8.65 4.58
N GLU A 81 -17.88 7.42 5.08
CA GLU A 81 -18.11 7.10 6.48
C GLU A 81 -16.82 6.78 7.25
N PHE A 82 -15.66 6.81 6.60
CA PHE A 82 -14.37 6.42 7.16
C PHE A 82 -13.54 7.66 7.48
N ASP A 83 -13.79 8.25 8.66
CA ASP A 83 -13.12 9.44 9.17
C ASP A 83 -12.15 9.13 10.34
N ALA A 84 -11.49 10.18 10.85
CA ALA A 84 -10.50 10.08 11.92
C ALA A 84 -11.09 9.53 13.24
N GLU A 85 -12.35 9.81 13.55
CA GLU A 85 -13.00 9.32 14.77
C GLU A 85 -13.28 7.82 14.66
N ARG A 86 -13.80 7.39 13.50
CA ARG A 86 -14.06 5.98 13.22
C ARG A 86 -12.77 5.15 13.23
N LEU A 87 -11.68 5.70 12.68
CA LEU A 87 -10.34 5.12 12.76
C LEU A 87 -9.86 4.94 14.21
N GLN A 88 -10.07 5.94 15.08
CA GLN A 88 -9.70 5.84 16.49
C GLN A 88 -10.52 4.77 17.23
N HIS A 89 -11.81 4.64 16.92
CA HIS A 89 -12.63 3.57 17.49
C HIS A 89 -12.19 2.18 17.01
N LEU A 90 -11.86 2.03 15.72
CA LEU A 90 -11.36 0.77 15.18
C LEU A 90 -10.04 0.38 15.84
N ARG A 91 -9.13 1.34 16.02
CA ARG A 91 -7.86 1.18 16.77
C ARG A 91 -8.10 0.70 18.20
N ALA A 92 -9.06 1.29 18.90
CA ALA A 92 -9.38 0.91 20.27
C ALA A 92 -9.90 -0.54 20.36
N ILE A 93 -10.76 -0.94 19.42
CA ILE A 93 -11.26 -2.32 19.33
C ILE A 93 -10.10 -3.27 19.01
N ALA A 94 -9.28 -2.97 18.00
CA ALA A 94 -8.14 -3.79 17.60
C ALA A 94 -7.15 -4.00 18.75
N LYS A 95 -6.79 -2.92 19.45
CA LYS A 95 -5.95 -2.97 20.65
C LYS A 95 -6.55 -3.85 21.75
N HIS A 96 -7.85 -3.74 22.00
CA HIS A 96 -8.52 -4.56 23.01
C HIS A 96 -8.44 -6.05 22.69
N HIS A 97 -8.48 -6.41 21.41
CA HIS A 97 -8.42 -7.80 20.94
C HIS A 97 -7.01 -8.28 20.56
N GLY A 98 -6.00 -7.41 20.66
CA GLY A 98 -4.60 -7.73 20.35
C GLY A 98 -4.38 -8.13 18.89
N VAL A 99 -5.07 -7.46 17.97
CA VAL A 99 -4.90 -7.63 16.51
C VAL A 99 -4.27 -6.38 15.91
N HIS A 100 -3.46 -6.56 14.88
CA HIS A 100 -2.97 -5.44 14.09
C HIS A 100 -4.04 -5.02 13.09
N VAL A 101 -4.07 -3.73 12.75
CA VAL A 101 -4.87 -3.23 11.63
C VAL A 101 -3.89 -2.69 10.60
N PHE A 102 -4.13 -2.98 9.33
CA PHE A 102 -3.36 -2.48 8.20
C PHE A 102 -4.28 -2.17 7.04
N ASP A 103 -3.83 -1.30 6.15
CA ASP A 103 -4.48 -1.05 4.87
C ASP A 103 -3.72 -1.90 3.84
N PRO A 104 -4.30 -2.09 2.66
CA PRO A 104 -3.64 -2.80 1.57
C PRO A 104 -2.30 -2.18 1.12
N GLU A 105 -2.03 -0.92 1.49
CA GLU A 105 -0.95 -0.08 0.96
C GLU A 105 0.25 0.03 1.93
N GLY A 106 0.11 -0.47 3.16
CA GLY A 106 1.12 -0.43 4.20
C GLY A 106 1.29 0.95 4.85
N HIS A 107 0.33 1.86 4.65
CA HIS A 107 0.37 3.19 5.24
C HIS A 107 -0.15 3.18 6.66
N VAL A 108 0.45 4.08 7.47
CA VAL A 108 0.27 4.30 8.92
C VAL A 108 -0.97 3.59 9.49
N LEU A 109 -0.77 2.36 10.01
CA LEU A 109 -1.81 1.63 10.74
C LEU A 109 -1.25 0.76 11.86
N TYR A 110 -2.16 0.42 12.79
CA TYR A 110 -1.81 0.23 14.18
C TYR A 110 -1.34 -1.18 14.52
N LEU A 111 -0.28 -1.25 15.32
CA LEU A 111 0.14 -2.49 15.96
C LEU A 111 -0.89 -2.94 17.00
N ALA A 112 -0.79 -4.19 17.44
CA ALA A 112 -1.70 -4.78 18.43
C ALA A 112 -1.74 -4.02 19.78
N ASP A 113 -0.72 -3.22 20.10
CA ASP A 113 -0.69 -2.34 21.28
C ASP A 113 -1.35 -0.96 21.04
N GLY A 114 -1.78 -0.74 19.80
CA GLY A 114 -2.33 0.49 19.29
C GLY A 114 -1.30 1.52 18.85
N SER A 115 0.02 1.28 18.86
CA SER A 115 0.98 2.23 18.29
C SER A 115 0.84 2.28 16.77
N GLU A 116 1.27 3.36 16.12
CA GLU A 116 1.40 3.36 14.65
C GLU A 116 2.53 2.40 14.25
N ALA A 117 2.32 1.60 13.21
CA ALA A 117 3.41 0.88 12.57
C ALA A 117 4.34 1.91 11.93
N GLY A 118 5.59 1.95 12.38
CA GLY A 118 6.59 2.83 11.77
C GLY A 118 6.82 2.40 10.32
N VAL A 119 6.78 3.35 9.38
CA VAL A 119 7.32 3.11 8.04
C VAL A 119 8.84 2.98 8.21
N PRO A 120 9.47 1.89 7.73
CA PRO A 120 10.93 1.81 7.74
C PRO A 120 11.50 3.01 6.98
N ALA A 121 12.28 3.84 7.67
CA ALA A 121 12.95 4.96 7.04
C ALA A 121 13.80 4.43 5.87
N MET A 122 13.65 5.04 4.70
CA MET A 122 14.47 4.68 3.54
C MET A 122 15.94 4.89 3.91
N ALA A 123 16.73 3.83 3.84
CA ALA A 123 18.16 3.91 4.13
C ALA A 123 18.81 4.85 3.11
N ALA A 124 19.60 5.81 3.59
CA ALA A 124 20.44 6.60 2.70
C ALA A 124 21.41 5.65 1.98
N PRO A 125 21.62 5.77 0.66
CA PRO A 125 22.57 4.92 -0.05
C PRO A 125 23.98 5.10 0.53
N GLU A 126 24.66 3.97 0.75
CA GLU A 126 26.05 3.95 1.23
C GLU A 126 26.98 4.74 0.28
N PRO A 127 28.01 5.44 0.79
CA PRO A 127 28.98 6.11 -0.06
C PRO A 127 29.63 5.14 -1.06
N GLY A 128 29.51 5.43 -2.36
CA GLY A 128 30.02 4.57 -3.44
C GLY A 128 29.08 3.45 -3.88
N ALA A 129 27.84 3.41 -3.36
CA ALA A 129 26.80 2.56 -3.90
C ALA A 129 26.55 2.88 -5.39
N PRO A 130 26.18 1.88 -6.21
CA PRO A 130 25.81 2.13 -7.60
C PRO A 130 24.68 3.16 -7.66
N THR A 131 24.82 4.18 -8.50
CA THR A 131 23.78 5.19 -8.73
C THR A 131 22.79 4.78 -9.81
N GLN A 132 23.04 3.64 -10.47
CA GLN A 132 22.16 3.06 -11.49
C GLN A 132 22.32 1.54 -11.54
N CYS A 133 21.31 0.84 -12.03
CA CYS A 133 21.41 -0.59 -12.36
C CYS A 133 22.08 -0.81 -13.73
N GLU A 134 22.43 -2.06 -14.03
CA GLU A 134 22.96 -2.46 -15.35
C GLU A 134 22.02 -2.11 -16.50
N SER A 135 20.71 -2.02 -16.22
CA SER A 135 19.66 -1.65 -17.16
C SER A 135 19.47 -0.14 -17.35
N GLY A 136 20.28 0.70 -16.68
CA GLY A 136 20.26 2.17 -16.83
C GLY A 136 19.23 2.93 -15.98
N VAL A 137 18.39 2.24 -15.20
CA VAL A 137 17.51 2.92 -14.23
C VAL A 137 18.37 3.48 -13.10
N ARG A 138 18.15 4.75 -12.76
CA ARG A 138 18.91 5.51 -11.78
C ARG A 138 18.26 5.50 -10.41
N PHE A 139 19.09 5.43 -9.37
CA PHE A 139 18.71 5.40 -7.96
C PHE A 139 19.00 6.73 -7.25
N ASP A 140 19.74 7.62 -7.91
CA ASP A 140 20.19 8.91 -7.39
C ASP A 140 19.25 10.07 -7.80
N GLY A 141 17.95 9.79 -7.86
CA GLY A 141 16.97 10.75 -8.33
C GLY A 141 15.54 10.22 -8.30
N VAL A 142 14.66 11.00 -8.91
CA VAL A 142 13.27 10.64 -9.11
C VAL A 142 12.91 10.72 -10.59
N TYR A 143 12.05 9.83 -11.02
CA TYR A 143 11.42 9.89 -12.33
C TYR A 143 10.10 10.64 -12.16
N GLU A 144 9.86 11.67 -12.98
CA GLU A 144 8.63 12.46 -12.93
C GLU A 144 7.82 12.37 -14.21
N SER A 145 6.50 12.42 -14.09
CA SER A 145 5.60 12.61 -15.23
C SER A 145 4.42 13.50 -14.84
N LYS A 146 3.96 14.32 -15.80
CA LYS A 146 2.83 15.21 -15.59
C LYS A 146 1.52 14.45 -15.84
N MET A 147 0.63 14.46 -14.86
CA MET A 147 -0.76 14.02 -14.99
C MET A 147 -1.70 15.23 -15.23
N ASP A 148 -3.01 14.99 -15.35
CA ASP A 148 -4.00 16.04 -15.62
C ASP A 148 -3.94 17.19 -14.59
N LYS A 149 -4.00 16.86 -13.30
CA LYS A 149 -4.02 17.84 -12.19
C LYS A 149 -2.91 17.61 -11.14
N SER A 150 -2.02 16.66 -11.38
CA SER A 150 -0.98 16.25 -10.44
C SER A 150 0.32 15.92 -11.16
N TRP A 151 1.37 15.70 -10.38
CA TRP A 151 2.61 15.11 -10.84
C TRP A 151 2.77 13.74 -10.23
N SER A 152 3.25 12.81 -11.04
CA SER A 152 3.55 11.44 -10.64
C SER A 152 5.06 11.31 -10.50
N TYR A 153 5.50 10.72 -9.40
CA TYR A 153 6.91 10.51 -9.09
C TYR A 153 7.19 9.04 -8.82
N LEU A 154 8.30 8.54 -9.35
CA LEU A 154 8.84 7.20 -9.10
C LEU A 154 10.27 7.30 -8.56
N CYS A 155 10.58 6.46 -7.57
CA CYS A 155 11.94 6.27 -7.09
C CYS A 155 12.30 4.78 -7.15
N PHE A 156 13.52 4.48 -7.60
CA PHE A 156 14.06 3.12 -7.64
C PHE A 156 15.22 3.04 -6.66
N THR A 157 15.37 1.88 -6.03
CA THR A 157 16.38 1.65 -5.00
C THR A 157 17.24 0.45 -5.36
N ALA A 158 18.50 0.43 -4.92
CA ALA A 158 19.44 -0.62 -5.28
C ALA A 158 19.01 -2.01 -4.78
N ASP A 159 18.23 -2.10 -3.70
CA ASP A 159 17.75 -3.33 -3.09
C ASP A 159 16.49 -3.93 -3.76
N GLY A 160 15.99 -3.33 -4.84
CA GLY A 160 14.88 -3.91 -5.61
C GLY A 160 13.57 -3.14 -5.52
N LYS A 161 13.43 -2.18 -4.59
CA LYS A 161 12.16 -1.52 -4.30
C LYS A 161 11.84 -0.41 -5.31
N VAL A 162 10.54 -0.24 -5.57
CA VAL A 162 9.98 0.84 -6.39
C VAL A 162 9.02 1.65 -5.52
N LEU A 163 9.21 2.96 -5.43
CA LEU A 163 8.33 3.85 -4.68
C LEU A 163 7.57 4.72 -5.66
N TRP A 164 6.28 4.97 -5.41
CA TRP A 164 5.44 5.77 -6.28
C TRP A 164 4.57 6.74 -5.48
N GLN A 165 4.39 7.96 -5.98
CA GLN A 165 3.45 8.91 -5.39
C GLN A 165 2.88 9.85 -6.45
N SER A 166 1.66 10.35 -6.19
CA SER A 166 1.08 11.46 -6.96
C SER A 166 0.81 12.64 -6.05
N ILE A 167 1.35 13.81 -6.40
CA ILE A 167 1.24 15.04 -5.60
C ILE A 167 0.57 16.15 -6.43
N GLY A 168 -0.29 16.94 -5.80
CA GLY A 168 -0.82 18.17 -6.39
C GLY A 168 0.27 19.22 -6.56
N GLY A 169 0.73 19.45 -7.80
CA GLY A 169 1.80 20.40 -8.13
C GLY A 169 3.15 19.74 -8.41
N ARG A 170 4.07 20.50 -9.01
CA ARG A 170 5.42 20.02 -9.34
C ARG A 170 6.39 20.42 -8.23
N PHE A 171 7.17 19.47 -7.74
CA PHE A 171 8.17 19.68 -6.70
C PHE A 171 9.59 19.36 -7.21
N PRO A 172 10.63 19.99 -6.63
CA PRO A 172 12.01 19.62 -6.92
C PRO A 172 12.33 18.21 -6.38
N ALA A 173 13.25 17.50 -7.04
CA ALA A 173 13.61 16.12 -6.72
C ALA A 173 13.91 15.89 -5.24
N ARG A 174 14.62 16.82 -4.60
CA ARG A 174 14.93 16.74 -3.16
C ARG A 174 13.70 16.69 -2.28
N ALA A 175 12.73 17.59 -2.51
CA ALA A 175 11.50 17.62 -1.72
C ALA A 175 10.67 16.36 -1.92
N VAL A 176 10.63 15.83 -3.14
CA VAL A 176 9.97 14.56 -3.47
C VAL A 176 10.65 13.39 -2.76
N MET A 177 11.98 13.35 -2.72
CA MET A 177 12.70 12.31 -1.98
C MET A 177 12.48 12.39 -0.48
N ASP A 178 12.39 13.59 0.09
CA ASP A 178 12.09 13.75 1.51
C ASP A 178 10.69 13.22 1.84
N THR A 179 9.69 13.32 0.94
CA THR A 179 8.37 12.70 1.15
C THR A 179 8.40 11.18 1.03
N PHE A 180 9.21 10.62 0.13
CA PHE A 180 9.45 9.17 0.08
C PHE A 180 10.08 8.64 1.37
N ILE A 181 11.03 9.38 1.95
CA ILE A 181 11.70 9.03 3.21
C ILE A 181 10.73 9.12 4.40
N ALA A 182 9.83 10.10 4.40
CA ALA A 182 8.85 10.32 5.47
C ALA A 182 7.75 9.27 5.53
N GLY A 183 7.62 8.42 4.49
CA GLY A 183 6.61 7.36 4.44
C GLY A 183 5.22 7.81 3.99
N ASP A 184 5.10 9.04 3.46
CA ASP A 184 3.85 9.61 2.93
C ASP A 184 3.51 9.10 1.51
N ALA A 185 4.31 8.17 0.97
CA ALA A 185 4.24 7.69 -0.40
C ALA A 185 3.74 6.26 -0.48
N PHE A 186 2.88 5.95 -1.46
CA PHE A 186 2.44 4.58 -1.78
C PHE A 186 3.65 3.68 -2.05
N VAL A 187 3.90 2.75 -1.14
CA VAL A 187 4.96 1.74 -1.34
C VAL A 187 4.39 0.69 -2.27
N VAL A 188 4.73 0.80 -3.55
CA VAL A 188 4.38 -0.22 -4.53
C VAL A 188 5.44 -1.31 -4.44
N LYS A 189 5.16 -2.44 -3.76
CA LYS A 189 6.05 -3.60 -3.83
C LYS A 189 6.16 -4.06 -5.28
N GLY A 190 7.28 -3.73 -5.90
CA GLY A 190 7.63 -4.08 -7.26
C GLY A 190 8.99 -4.72 -7.30
N THR A 191 9.22 -5.52 -8.33
CA THR A 191 10.53 -6.09 -8.61
C THR A 191 10.96 -5.52 -9.96
N TYR A 192 12.02 -4.73 -9.98
CA TYR A 192 12.69 -4.43 -11.24
C TYR A 192 13.63 -5.58 -11.59
N LYS A 193 13.77 -5.88 -12.88
CA LYS A 193 14.60 -6.98 -13.37
C LYS A 193 15.87 -6.43 -14.01
N PRO A 194 17.05 -6.64 -13.39
CA PRO A 194 18.32 -6.32 -14.01
C PRO A 194 18.48 -7.04 -15.36
N GLY A 195 18.95 -6.33 -16.39
CA GLY A 195 19.18 -6.83 -17.75
C GLY A 195 17.99 -6.73 -18.73
N GLU A 196 16.76 -6.54 -18.25
CA GLU A 196 15.57 -6.48 -19.13
C GLU A 196 15.09 -5.05 -19.42
N ASN A 197 15.77 -4.02 -18.91
CA ASN A 197 15.31 -2.62 -18.94
C ASN A 197 13.88 -2.44 -18.46
N ALA A 198 13.37 -3.35 -17.63
CA ALA A 198 11.96 -3.41 -17.28
C ALA A 198 11.74 -3.55 -15.78
N PHE A 199 10.58 -3.07 -15.33
CA PHE A 199 10.08 -3.31 -13.99
C PHE A 199 8.60 -3.67 -14.03
N SER A 200 8.17 -4.42 -13.03
CA SER A 200 6.75 -4.57 -12.72
C SER A 200 6.54 -4.21 -11.26
N ALA A 201 5.54 -3.38 -11.00
CA ALA A 201 5.16 -2.97 -9.66
C ALA A 201 3.66 -3.21 -9.49
N ARG A 202 3.25 -3.72 -8.32
CA ARG A 202 1.84 -3.92 -8.00
C ARG A 202 1.54 -3.26 -6.68
N LEU A 203 0.46 -2.49 -6.66
CA LEU A 203 -0.14 -1.96 -5.45
C LEU A 203 -1.52 -2.59 -5.37
N LYS A 204 -1.80 -3.36 -4.32
CA LYS A 204 -3.17 -3.74 -4.02
C LYS A 204 -3.73 -2.57 -3.21
N ALA A 205 -4.60 -1.77 -3.80
CA ALA A 205 -5.26 -0.67 -3.07
C ALA A 205 -6.56 -1.18 -2.45
N ALA A 206 -7.12 -0.36 -1.56
CA ALA A 206 -8.49 -0.53 -1.07
C ALA A 206 -9.53 -0.60 -2.21
N PHE A 207 -9.17 -0.15 -3.40
CA PHE A 207 -9.99 -0.25 -4.57
C PHE A 207 -9.25 -0.70 -5.80
N GLY A 208 -8.93 -1.98 -5.75
CA GLY A 208 -8.39 -2.67 -6.88
C GLY A 208 -6.88 -2.73 -6.82
N ALA A 209 -6.34 -3.69 -7.55
CA ALA A 209 -4.95 -3.66 -7.95
C ALA A 209 -4.69 -2.49 -8.91
N PHE A 210 -3.62 -1.76 -8.61
CA PHE A 210 -2.86 -0.96 -9.54
C PHE A 210 -1.65 -1.78 -9.97
N LYS A 211 -1.52 -2.04 -11.26
CA LYS A 211 -0.39 -2.73 -11.85
C LYS A 211 0.37 -1.73 -12.70
N MET A 212 1.68 -1.67 -12.52
CA MET A 212 2.59 -0.92 -13.35
C MET A 212 3.55 -1.89 -14.02
N GLU A 213 3.73 -1.69 -15.31
CA GLU A 213 4.84 -2.26 -16.07
C GLU A 213 5.55 -1.11 -16.74
N GLY A 214 6.87 -1.03 -16.61
CA GLY A 214 7.62 -0.02 -17.31
C GLY A 214 8.88 -0.56 -17.93
N ALA A 215 9.30 0.11 -19.00
CA ALA A 215 10.52 -0.19 -19.72
C ALA A 215 11.28 1.11 -20.00
N LEU A 216 12.58 1.11 -19.70
CA LEU A 216 13.47 2.20 -20.04
C LEU A 216 13.77 2.16 -21.55
N LYS A 217 13.54 3.29 -22.21
CA LYS A 217 13.82 3.54 -23.62
C LYS A 217 14.66 4.80 -23.77
N ASP A 218 15.12 5.08 -24.98
CA ASP A 218 16.01 6.21 -25.29
C ASP A 218 15.44 7.59 -24.91
N ASP A 219 14.11 7.73 -24.93
CA ASP A 219 13.37 8.97 -24.66
C ASP A 219 12.81 9.06 -23.22
N GLY A 220 13.02 8.04 -22.38
CA GLY A 220 12.61 8.05 -20.98
C GLY A 220 12.12 6.69 -20.47
N LEU A 221 11.55 6.70 -19.27
CA LEU A 221 10.95 5.51 -18.67
C LEU A 221 9.48 5.44 -19.07
N HIS A 222 9.16 4.51 -19.97
CA HIS A 222 7.79 4.29 -20.44
C HIS A 222 7.08 3.40 -19.44
N VAL A 223 5.98 3.87 -18.87
CA VAL A 223 5.22 3.16 -17.86
C VAL A 223 3.79 3.01 -18.34
N HIS A 224 3.38 1.75 -18.46
CA HIS A 224 1.99 1.36 -18.57
C HIS A 224 1.44 1.10 -17.18
N SER A 225 0.28 1.67 -16.87
CA SER A 225 -0.35 1.50 -15.57
C SER A 225 -1.83 1.17 -15.70
N GLU A 226 -2.26 0.11 -15.03
CA GLU A 226 -3.64 -0.38 -15.06
C GLU A 226 -4.23 -0.33 -13.65
N ARG A 227 -5.45 0.17 -13.53
CA ARG A 227 -6.25 0.12 -12.30
C ARG A 227 -7.41 -0.84 -12.52
N THR A 228 -7.65 -1.74 -11.58
CA THR A 228 -8.72 -2.75 -11.71
C THR A 228 -10.10 -2.20 -11.36
N ASN A 229 -10.22 -1.09 -10.63
CA ASN A 229 -11.53 -0.53 -10.22
C ASN A 229 -11.95 0.71 -11.04
N GLY A 230 -11.59 0.74 -12.32
CA GLY A 230 -12.04 1.74 -13.28
C GLY A 230 -11.52 1.45 -14.68
N ARG A 231 -12.06 2.12 -15.70
CA ARG A 231 -11.38 2.21 -17.00
C ARG A 231 -10.44 3.40 -16.95
N TYR A 232 -9.13 3.17 -17.00
CA TYR A 232 -8.33 3.24 -18.24
C TYR A 232 -6.89 2.80 -17.94
N PRO A 233 -6.26 1.99 -18.80
CA PRO A 233 -4.80 1.95 -18.86
C PRO A 233 -4.26 3.36 -19.10
N TYR A 234 -3.23 3.73 -18.36
CA TYR A 234 -2.57 5.02 -18.49
C TYR A 234 -1.10 4.78 -18.82
N ASP A 235 -0.73 5.23 -20.02
CA ASP A 235 0.64 5.25 -20.49
C ASP A 235 1.25 6.62 -20.22
N ALA A 236 2.41 6.63 -19.57
CA ALA A 236 3.19 7.84 -19.33
C ALA A 236 4.67 7.60 -19.59
N VAL A 237 5.32 8.61 -20.13
CA VAL A 237 6.77 8.68 -20.19
C VAL A 237 7.24 9.51 -19.01
N TYR A 238 8.14 8.94 -18.21
CA TYR A 238 8.74 9.62 -17.08
C TYR A 238 10.14 10.11 -17.44
N THR A 239 10.42 11.34 -17.05
CA THR A 239 11.72 12.01 -17.21
C THR A 239 12.49 11.92 -15.91
N PHE A 240 13.77 11.57 -15.98
CA PHE A 240 14.62 11.51 -14.81
C PHE A 240 15.04 12.91 -14.32
N LEU A 241 14.93 13.12 -13.01
CA LEU A 241 15.45 14.27 -12.29
C LEU A 241 16.52 13.81 -11.28
N PRO A 242 17.78 14.25 -11.42
CA PRO A 242 18.81 13.96 -10.43
C PRO A 242 18.55 14.70 -9.11
N LEU A 243 19.01 14.11 -8.01
CA LEU A 243 19.09 14.74 -6.69
C LEU A 243 20.21 15.78 -6.57
#